data_AF-A0A920L8E1-F1
#
_entry.id   AF-A0A920L8E1-F1
#
_cell.length_a   1.000
_cell.length_b   1.000
_cell.length_c   1.000
_cell.angle_alpha   90.00
_cell.angle_beta   90.00
_cell.angle_gamma   90.00
#
_symmetry.space_group_name_H-M   'P 1'
#
loop_
_entity.id
_entity.type
_entity.pdbx_description
1 polymer ?
#
loop_
_entity_poly.entity_id
_entity_poly.type
_entity_poly.pdbx_seq_one_letter_code
_entity_poly.pdbx_strand_id
1 'polypeptide(L)'
;MAFDANDLLGMMHTWQVANIADNKIYNGDFEAACKAIQAKTILMPCKTDLYFPVADNEIQASLMSNTELRPIPSDWGHIAGAPGLNPVDSAFIDNAHRELLAS
;
A
#
# COMPACT_ATOMS: atom_id res chain seq x y z
N MET A 1 3.00 -28.00 -3.08
CA MET A 1 3.95 -26.90 -3.31
C MET A 1 4.55 -26.54 -1.96
N ALA A 2 5.86 -26.68 -1.80
CA ALA A 2 6.55 -26.22 -0.60
C ALA A 2 7.23 -24.89 -0.95
N PHE A 3 7.12 -23.89 -0.08
CA PHE A 3 7.87 -22.65 -0.23
C PHE A 3 9.33 -22.91 0.17
N ASP A 4 10.29 -22.55 -0.69
CA ASP A 4 11.71 -22.66 -0.36
C ASP A 4 12.07 -21.67 0.76
N ALA A 5 12.84 -22.14 1.74
CA ALA A 5 13.18 -21.30 2.90
C ALA A 5 14.07 -20.11 2.52
N ASN A 6 14.96 -20.27 1.54
CA ASN A 6 15.82 -19.18 1.08
C ASN A 6 15.01 -18.15 0.29
N ASP A 7 14.02 -18.58 -0.49
CA ASP A 7 13.09 -17.66 -1.16
C ASP A 7 12.33 -16.81 -0.13
N LEU A 8 11.82 -17.43 0.94
CA LEU A 8 11.13 -16.70 2.02
C LEU A 8 12.05 -15.71 2.75
N LEU A 9 13.29 -16.11 3.05
CA LEU A 9 14.28 -15.21 3.65
C LEU A 9 14.64 -14.05 2.71
N GLY A 10 14.77 -14.32 1.42
CA GLY A 10 15.01 -13.29 0.40
C GLY A 10 13.87 -12.27 0.33
N MET A 11 12.62 -12.75 0.24
CA MET A 11 11.44 -11.89 0.22
C MET A 11 11.32 -11.03 1.49
N MET A 12 11.56 -11.62 2.67
CA MET A 12 11.52 -10.91 3.94
C MET A 12 12.62 -9.85 4.05
N HIS A 13 13.83 -10.15 3.58
CA HIS A 13 14.91 -9.17 3.56
C HIS A 13 14.54 -7.99 2.66
N THR A 14 14.03 -8.23 1.45
CA THR A 14 13.54 -7.18 0.54
C THR A 14 12.48 -6.31 1.20
N TRP A 15 11.54 -6.91 1.93
CA TRP A 15 10.52 -6.15 2.67
C TRP A 15 11.12 -5.26 3.76
N GLN A 16 12.05 -5.80 4.58
CA GLN A 16 12.63 -5.07 5.71
C GLN A 16 13.49 -3.86 5.30
N VAL A 17 14.13 -3.91 4.13
CA VAL A 17 15.03 -2.82 3.66
C VAL A 17 14.36 -1.87 2.65
N ALA A 18 13.07 -2.05 2.37
CA ALA A 18 12.36 -1.26 1.36
C ALA A 18 12.30 0.23 1.74
N ASN A 19 12.90 1.10 0.92
CA ASN A 19 12.85 2.56 1.08
C ASN A 19 12.88 3.25 -0.28
N ILE A 20 11.79 3.93 -0.67
CA ILE A 20 11.69 4.61 -1.97
C ILE A 20 12.64 5.81 -2.12
N ALA A 21 13.18 6.33 -1.02
CA ALA A 21 14.07 7.48 -1.00
C ALA A 21 15.55 7.10 -1.04
N ASP A 22 15.89 5.84 -0.81
CA ASP A 22 17.28 5.36 -0.83
C ASP A 22 17.80 5.14 -2.25
N ASN A 23 17.98 6.25 -2.97
CA ASN A 23 18.56 6.28 -4.30
C ASN A 23 19.22 7.63 -4.57
N LYS A 24 19.97 7.74 -5.66
CA LYS A 24 20.74 8.94 -6.01
C LYS A 24 19.89 10.19 -6.33
N ILE A 25 18.60 10.02 -6.62
CA ILE A 25 17.69 11.12 -6.98
C ILE A 25 17.22 11.83 -5.71
N TYR A 26 16.84 11.07 -4.68
CA TYR A 26 16.27 11.63 -3.43
C TYR A 26 17.25 11.61 -2.25
N ASN A 27 18.31 10.80 -2.30
CA ASN A 27 19.38 10.73 -1.30
C ASN A 27 18.86 10.61 0.15
N GLY A 28 17.85 9.77 0.36
CA GLY A 28 17.22 9.55 1.66
C GLY A 28 16.08 10.53 2.00
N ASP A 29 15.80 11.53 1.17
CA ASP A 29 14.67 12.45 1.35
C ASP A 29 13.33 11.78 0.99
N PHE A 30 12.68 11.22 2.00
CA PHE A 30 11.39 10.53 1.87
C PHE A 30 10.27 11.45 1.41
N GLU A 31 10.24 12.70 1.88
CA GLU A 31 9.20 13.64 1.45
C GLU A 31 9.34 13.98 -0.03
N ALA A 32 10.57 14.22 -0.50
CA ALA A 32 10.83 14.48 -1.91
C ALA A 32 10.44 13.28 -2.78
N ALA A 33 10.73 12.06 -2.33
CA ALA A 33 10.34 10.83 -3.02
C ALA A 33 8.81 10.69 -3.14
N CYS A 34 8.06 10.90 -2.05
CA CYS A 34 6.60 10.89 -2.06
C CYS A 34 6.01 11.99 -2.96
N LYS A 35 6.51 13.23 -2.85
CA LYS A 35 6.07 14.39 -3.66
C LYS A 35 6.29 14.19 -5.15
N ALA A 36 7.27 13.36 -5.53
CA ALA A 36 7.57 13.07 -6.93
C ALA A 36 6.56 12.11 -7.60
N ILE A 37 5.69 11.45 -6.84
CA ILE A 37 4.66 10.56 -7.39
C ILE A 37 3.55 11.41 -8.03
N GLN A 38 3.46 11.37 -9.36
CA GLN A 38 2.46 12.12 -10.14
C GLN A 38 1.23 11.28 -10.49
N ALA A 39 1.33 9.96 -10.40
CA ALA A 39 0.24 9.06 -10.74
C ALA A 39 -0.96 9.28 -9.81
N LYS A 40 -2.16 9.25 -10.38
CA LYS A 40 -3.40 9.25 -9.59
C LYS A 40 -3.44 7.99 -8.73
N THR A 41 -3.57 8.16 -7.43
CA THR A 41 -3.41 7.07 -6.45
C THR A 41 -4.58 7.03 -5.49
N ILE A 42 -5.05 5.82 -5.17
CA ILE A 42 -5.96 5.57 -4.04
C ILE A 42 -5.21 4.66 -3.08
N LEU A 43 -4.87 5.16 -1.89
CA LEU A 43 -4.30 4.37 -0.81
C LEU A 43 -5.45 3.66 -0.08
N MET A 44 -5.40 2.33 -0.01
CA MET A 44 -6.47 1.50 0.58
C MET A 44 -5.95 0.58 1.69
N PRO A 45 -5.36 1.10 2.78
CA PRO A 45 -5.03 0.27 3.94
C PRO A 45 -6.29 -0.30 4.59
N CYS A 46 -6.19 -1.43 5.27
CA CYS A 46 -7.30 -1.91 6.10
C CYS A 46 -7.38 -1.11 7.41
N LYS A 47 -8.59 -0.77 7.85
CA LYS A 47 -8.84 -0.05 9.11
C LYS A 47 -8.26 -0.77 10.34
N THR A 48 -8.17 -2.10 10.30
CA THR A 48 -7.68 -2.94 11.41
C THR A 48 -6.31 -3.57 11.13
N ASP A 49 -5.58 -3.12 10.10
CA ASP A 49 -4.22 -3.60 9.82
C ASP A 49 -3.25 -3.21 10.95
N LEU A 50 -2.46 -4.18 11.42
CA LEU A 50 -1.44 -3.99 12.46
C LEU A 50 -0.03 -3.83 11.88
N TYR A 51 0.20 -4.23 10.63
CA TYR A 51 1.48 -4.14 9.93
C TYR A 51 1.59 -2.82 9.15
N PHE A 52 0.49 -2.40 8.51
CA PHE A 52 0.42 -1.16 7.73
C PHE A 52 -0.78 -0.30 8.16
N PRO A 53 -0.71 0.36 9.32
CA PRO A 53 -1.81 1.15 9.86
C PRO A 53 -2.25 2.29 8.94
N VAL A 54 -3.51 2.71 9.11
CA VAL A 54 -4.06 3.87 8.38
C VAL A 54 -3.24 5.13 8.61
N ALA A 55 -2.74 5.35 9.84
CA ALA A 55 -1.94 6.52 10.21
C ALA A 55 -0.66 6.67 9.36
N ASP A 56 -0.02 5.57 8.97
CA ASP A 56 1.18 5.62 8.13
C ASP A 56 0.82 6.06 6.70
N ASN A 57 -0.37 5.67 6.21
CA ASN A 57 -0.88 6.10 4.91
C ASN A 57 -1.38 7.55 4.93
N GLU A 58 -1.86 8.06 6.06
CA GLU A 58 -2.21 9.48 6.23
C GLU A 58 -0.98 10.37 6.04
N ILE A 59 0.18 9.98 6.57
CA ILE A 59 1.44 10.68 6.35
C ILE A 59 1.80 10.69 4.86
N GLN A 60 1.73 9.54 4.18
CA GLN A 60 2.03 9.44 2.74
C GLN A 60 1.06 10.29 1.92
N ALA A 61 -0.24 10.19 2.17
CA ALA A 61 -1.27 10.97 1.49
C ALA A 61 -1.06 12.48 1.66
N SER A 62 -0.56 12.93 2.81
CA SER A 62 -0.26 14.36 3.06
C SER A 62 0.92 14.89 2.23
N LEU A 63 1.79 14.00 1.75
CA LEU A 63 2.98 14.33 0.96
C LEU A 63 2.73 14.21 -0.55
N MET A 64 1.67 13.51 -0.97
CA MET A 64 1.35 13.27 -2.37
C MET A 64 0.29 14.25 -2.87
N SER A 65 0.36 14.65 -4.14
CA SER A 65 -0.49 15.71 -4.69
C SER A 65 -1.77 15.22 -5.39
N ASN A 66 -1.82 13.96 -5.82
CA ASN A 66 -2.95 13.37 -6.55
C ASN A 66 -3.38 12.05 -5.90
N THR A 67 -3.74 12.11 -4.62
CA THR A 67 -3.95 10.93 -3.79
C THR A 67 -5.21 11.05 -2.95
N GLU A 68 -5.96 9.96 -2.90
CA GLU A 68 -7.07 9.74 -2.00
C GLU A 68 -6.67 8.66 -0.98
N LEU A 69 -7.03 8.85 0.29
CA LEU A 69 -6.96 7.80 1.32
C LEU A 69 -8.36 7.22 1.53
N ARG A 70 -8.53 5.93 1.25
CA ARG A 70 -9.80 5.22 1.33
C ARG A 70 -9.64 3.89 2.09
N PRO A 71 -9.64 3.93 3.43
CA PRO A 71 -9.41 2.72 4.23
C PRO A 71 -10.50 1.67 4.03
N ILE A 72 -10.10 0.40 3.91
CA ILE A 72 -11.03 -0.74 3.80
C ILE A 72 -11.68 -0.95 5.16
N PRO A 73 -13.02 -0.86 5.29
CA PRO A 73 -13.72 -0.98 6.57
C PRO A 73 -13.90 -2.44 6.98
N SER A 74 -12.80 -3.16 7.19
CA SER A 74 -12.77 -4.59 7.48
C SER A 74 -12.13 -4.88 8.84
N ASP A 75 -12.60 -5.95 9.49
CA ASP A 75 -12.00 -6.52 10.70
C ASP A 75 -10.95 -7.61 10.38
N TRP A 76 -10.69 -7.87 9.10
CA TRP A 76 -9.75 -8.90 8.64
C TRP A 76 -8.28 -8.45 8.70
N GLY A 77 -8.02 -7.22 9.13
CA GLY A 77 -6.68 -6.65 9.23
C GLY A 77 -5.92 -6.74 7.90
N HIS A 78 -4.65 -7.14 7.97
CA HIS A 78 -3.75 -7.16 6.82
C HIS A 78 -4.29 -7.95 5.61
N ILE A 79 -5.01 -9.05 5.86
CA ILE A 79 -5.51 -9.92 4.80
C ILE A 79 -6.80 -9.42 4.14
N ALA A 80 -7.35 -8.28 4.55
CA ALA A 80 -8.52 -7.67 3.88
C ALA A 80 -8.25 -7.30 2.42
N GLY A 81 -6.99 -7.01 2.08
CA GLY A 81 -6.55 -6.74 0.71
C GLY A 81 -6.34 -7.99 -0.15
N ALA A 82 -6.48 -9.19 0.40
CA ALA A 82 -6.23 -10.43 -0.33
C ALA A 82 -7.38 -10.72 -1.32
N PRO A 83 -7.11 -10.78 -2.63
CA PRO A 83 -8.16 -10.93 -3.64
C PRO A 83 -9.01 -12.19 -3.44
N GLY A 84 -10.33 -12.01 -3.36
CA GLY A 84 -11.30 -13.11 -3.33
C GLY A 84 -11.44 -13.84 -1.99
N LEU A 85 -10.73 -13.44 -0.93
CA LEU A 85 -10.89 -14.06 0.39
C LEU A 85 -12.15 -13.56 1.13
N ASN A 86 -12.43 -12.27 1.03
CA ASN A 86 -13.65 -11.66 1.56
C ASN A 86 -14.40 -10.96 0.41
N PRO A 87 -15.63 -11.41 0.06
CA PRO A 87 -16.40 -10.82 -1.04
C PRO A 87 -16.75 -9.35 -0.85
N VAL A 88 -16.96 -8.89 0.40
CA VAL A 88 -17.30 -7.50 0.71
C VAL A 88 -16.07 -6.62 0.50
N ASP A 89 -14.92 -7.03 1.02
CA ASP A 89 -13.66 -6.29 0.86
C ASP A 89 -13.21 -6.27 -0.61
N SER A 90 -13.37 -7.39 -1.31
CA SER A 90 -13.06 -7.49 -2.75
C SER A 90 -13.95 -6.54 -3.56
N ALA A 91 -15.26 -6.48 -3.27
CA ALA A 91 -16.17 -5.56 -3.95
C ALA A 91 -15.82 -4.08 -3.69
N PHE A 92 -15.38 -3.75 -2.47
CA PHE A 92 -14.91 -2.42 -2.11
C PHE A 92 -13.69 -2.01 -2.94
N ILE A 93 -12.68 -2.88 -3.02
CA ILE A 93 -11.46 -2.67 -3.81
C ILE A 93 -11.78 -2.57 -5.32
N ASP A 94 -12.62 -3.46 -5.83
CA ASP A 94 -13.02 -3.48 -7.24
C ASP A 94 -13.75 -2.19 -7.67
N ASN A 95 -14.59 -1.65 -6.80
CA ASN A 95 -15.26 -0.38 -7.08
C ASN A 95 -14.25 0.78 -7.14
N ALA A 96 -13.29 0.84 -6.21
CA ALA A 96 -12.23 1.82 -6.25
C ALA A 96 -11.37 1.70 -7.53
N HIS A 97 -11.07 0.48 -7.98
CA HIS A 97 -10.39 0.26 -9.26
C HIS A 97 -11.19 0.78 -10.45
N ARG A 98 -12.50 0.50 -10.53
CA ARG A 98 -13.36 1.01 -11.62
C ARG A 98 -13.38 2.53 -11.66
N GLU A 99 -13.50 3.19 -10.50
CA GLU A 99 -13.48 4.65 -10.39
C GLU A 99 -12.14 5.24 -10.83
N LEU A 100 -11.01 4.65 -10.41
CA LEU A 100 -9.68 5.11 -10.78
C LEU A 100 -9.44 4.99 -12.30
N LEU A 101 -9.83 3.86 -12.89
CA LEU A 101 -9.63 3.58 -14.32
C LEU A 101 -10.55 4.37 -15.24
N ALA A 102 -11.68 4.87 -14.74
CA ALA A 102 -12.64 5.68 -15.50
C ALA A 102 -12.33 7.18 -15.49
N SER A 103 -11.23 7.59 -14.84
CA SER A 103 -10.95 9.00 -14.51
C SER A 103 -9.79 9.64 -15.25
#